data_AF-A0A3N4K884-F1
#
_entry.id   AF-A0A3N4K884-F1
#
_cell.length_a   1.000
_cell.length_b   1.000
_cell.length_c   1.000
_cell.angle_alpha   90.00
_cell.angle_beta   90.00
_cell.angle_gamma   90.00
#
_symmetry.space_group_name_H-M   'P 1'
#
loop_
_entity.id
_entity.type
_entity.pdbx_description
1 polymer ?
#
loop_
_entity_poly.entity_id
_entity_poly.type
_entity_poly.pdbx_seq_one_letter_code
_entity_poly.pdbx_strand_id
1 'polypeptide(L)'
;MRGVSLLNFVASFSFSPDEGQPGEYICTYPISGTYGVTPRYLLYLLLIICAFLHKLDWLVGSNLVTVMLYSATACIDSFSIAAKSRESHFLDPDIFPTLAITMSSTLAACFLLMWSSSIRRANESSRLIVGLWIMLLTAGTLAGFIVCGTQVHIVEDRTACPAGISLRVQQQPYWGSYSESFSLALKTSMAILPLNIIMGLTCAVYKEGPLKLTQRLSASKIYIWCSGGVVFAIVLALQVLVLLALLNVITCLEGHMLSIHGWPRGECMAKVGQWGAIAHASLTFGAGAIVGLYRWRNERRGGFSTTSLLQKASVETRVVRMSSFV
;
A
#
# COMPACT_ATOMS: atom_id res chain seq x y z
N MET A 1 -39.79 37.17 -7.50
CA MET A 1 -39.24 35.86 -7.89
C MET A 1 -38.44 36.05 -9.17
N ARG A 2 -37.10 36.12 -9.07
CA ARG A 2 -36.19 36.09 -10.22
C ARG A 2 -35.23 34.94 -9.98
N GLY A 3 -35.21 33.99 -10.91
CA GLY A 3 -34.47 32.74 -10.82
C GLY A 3 -32.96 32.98 -10.80
N VAL A 4 -32.31 32.43 -9.78
CA VAL A 4 -30.85 32.36 -9.69
C VAL A 4 -30.42 31.10 -10.46
N SER A 5 -29.76 31.30 -11.60
CA SER A 5 -29.15 30.22 -12.38
C SER A 5 -28.00 29.58 -11.61
N LEU A 6 -28.17 28.31 -11.24
CA LEU A 6 -27.19 27.43 -10.59
C LEU A 6 -25.93 27.10 -11.45
N LEU A 7 -25.86 27.61 -12.69
CA LEU A 7 -24.77 27.32 -13.63
C LEU A 7 -23.59 28.30 -13.56
N ASN A 8 -23.71 29.43 -12.85
CA ASN A 8 -22.61 30.41 -12.70
C ASN A 8 -21.81 30.27 -11.40
N PHE A 9 -22.12 29.29 -10.54
CA PHE A 9 -21.44 29.13 -9.25
C PHE A 9 -20.14 28.30 -9.31
N VAL A 10 -19.79 27.73 -10.47
CA VAL A 10 -18.61 26.84 -10.60
C VAL A 10 -17.43 27.50 -11.32
N ALA A 11 -17.57 28.73 -11.83
CA ALA A 11 -16.53 29.40 -12.60
C ALA A 11 -16.23 30.78 -12.03
N SER A 12 -15.64 30.85 -10.83
CA SER A 12 -14.77 31.95 -10.34
C SER A 12 -14.32 31.68 -8.90
N PHE A 13 -13.45 30.69 -8.69
CA PHE A 13 -12.47 30.80 -7.62
C PHE A 13 -11.17 31.28 -8.26
N SER A 14 -11.16 32.58 -8.61
CA SER A 14 -9.90 33.29 -8.80
C SER A 14 -9.24 33.34 -7.43
N PHE A 15 -8.13 32.61 -7.31
CA PHE A 15 -7.21 32.74 -6.20
C PHE A 15 -6.79 34.21 -6.13
N SER A 16 -7.24 34.91 -5.08
CA SER A 16 -6.73 36.25 -4.78
C SER A 16 -5.23 36.08 -4.50
N PRO A 17 -4.33 36.82 -5.18
CA PRO A 17 -2.97 36.89 -4.69
C PRO A 17 -3.05 37.61 -3.35
N ASP A 18 -2.63 36.96 -2.26
CA ASP A 18 -2.32 37.68 -1.04
C ASP A 18 -1.23 38.70 -1.39
N GLU A 19 -1.57 39.99 -1.33
CA GLU A 19 -0.60 41.09 -1.26
C GLU A 19 0.14 40.98 0.08
N GLY A 20 1.10 40.06 0.16
CA GLY A 20 1.79 39.73 1.39
C GLY A 20 3.15 39.11 1.10
N GLN A 21 4.12 39.97 0.81
CA GLN A 21 5.53 39.68 0.52
C GLN A 21 5.78 38.90 -0.79
N PRO A 22 6.90 39.17 -1.51
CA PRO A 22 7.31 38.36 -2.66
C PRO A 22 7.72 36.97 -2.16
N GLY A 23 6.72 36.10 -1.99
CA GLY A 23 6.91 34.70 -1.67
C GLY A 23 7.70 34.02 -2.78
N GLU A 24 8.69 33.24 -2.40
CA GLU A 24 9.46 32.40 -3.31
C GLU A 24 8.55 31.29 -3.85
N TYR A 25 8.04 31.47 -5.07
CA TYR A 25 7.15 30.51 -5.71
C TYR A 25 7.94 29.57 -6.61
N ILE A 26 7.84 28.26 -6.35
CA ILE A 26 8.42 27.24 -7.22
C ILE A 26 7.32 26.76 -8.18
N CYS A 27 7.64 26.69 -9.47
CA CYS A 27 6.75 26.08 -10.44
C CYS A 27 6.86 24.57 -10.39
N THR A 28 5.80 23.93 -9.88
CA THR A 28 5.68 22.47 -9.87
C THR A 28 4.48 22.05 -10.71
N TYR A 29 4.58 20.88 -11.33
CA TYR A 29 3.40 20.24 -11.89
C TYR A 29 2.43 19.84 -10.77
N PRO A 30 1.12 19.73 -11.06
CA PRO A 30 0.19 19.14 -10.12
C PRO A 30 0.44 17.63 -9.97
N ILE A 31 0.07 17.08 -8.83
CA ILE A 31 0.09 15.62 -8.61
C ILE A 31 -0.92 14.96 -9.55
N SER A 32 -0.52 13.84 -10.16
CA SER A 32 -1.37 13.06 -11.04
C SER A 32 -2.62 12.56 -10.31
N GLY A 33 -3.78 12.61 -11.00
CA GLY A 33 -5.07 12.21 -10.42
C GLY A 33 -5.13 10.76 -9.91
N THR A 34 -4.30 9.87 -10.47
CA THR A 34 -4.13 8.48 -10.02
C THR A 34 -3.64 8.38 -8.57
N TYR A 35 -2.90 9.39 -8.12
CA TYR A 35 -2.26 9.45 -6.81
C TYR A 35 -2.94 10.42 -5.84
N GLY A 36 -4.13 10.91 -6.19
CA GLY A 36 -4.87 11.85 -5.36
C GLY A 36 -5.27 11.26 -3.99
N VAL A 37 -5.81 12.12 -3.14
CA VAL A 37 -6.32 11.79 -1.79
C VAL A 37 -7.16 10.51 -1.78
N THR A 38 -8.22 10.42 -2.60
CA THR A 38 -9.18 9.32 -2.52
C THR A 38 -8.57 7.93 -2.69
N PRO A 39 -7.81 7.62 -3.76
CA PRO A 39 -7.18 6.31 -3.89
C PRO A 39 -6.13 6.02 -2.80
N ARG A 40 -5.43 7.03 -2.26
CA ARG A 40 -4.52 6.83 -1.11
C ARG A 40 -5.26 6.42 0.16
N TYR A 41 -6.31 7.15 0.55
CA TYR A 41 -7.10 6.79 1.73
C TYR A 41 -7.81 5.44 1.55
N LEU A 42 -8.25 5.12 0.34
CA LEU A 42 -8.81 3.82 0.01
C LEU A 42 -7.78 2.70 0.21
N LEU A 43 -6.53 2.89 -0.22
CA LEU A 43 -5.44 1.96 0.07
C LEU A 43 -5.25 1.78 1.58
N TYR A 44 -5.16 2.85 2.36
CA TYR A 44 -4.98 2.77 3.82
C TYR A 44 -6.14 2.04 4.49
N LEU A 45 -7.37 2.32 4.09
CA LEU A 45 -8.56 1.64 4.60
C LEU A 45 -8.54 0.15 4.26
N LEU A 46 -8.16 -0.23 3.04
CA LEU A 46 -8.02 -1.64 2.66
C LEU A 46 -6.91 -2.34 3.43
N LEU A 47 -5.78 -1.68 3.69
CA LEU A 47 -4.71 -2.21 4.53
C LEU A 47 -5.19 -2.46 5.98
N ILE A 48 -5.93 -1.51 6.56
CA ILE A 48 -6.56 -1.64 7.88
C ILE A 48 -7.53 -2.83 7.87
N ILE A 49 -8.40 -2.94 6.86
CA ILE A 49 -9.33 -4.07 6.74
C ILE A 49 -8.55 -5.41 6.68
N CYS A 50 -7.51 -5.50 5.85
CA CYS A 50 -6.68 -6.70 5.75
C CYS A 50 -5.99 -7.04 7.09
N ALA A 51 -5.57 -6.02 7.85
CA ALA A 51 -4.91 -6.18 9.14
C ALA A 51 -5.86 -6.65 10.25
N PHE A 52 -7.02 -6.00 10.42
CA PHE A 52 -7.95 -6.30 11.51
C PHE A 52 -8.91 -7.43 11.20
N LEU A 53 -9.34 -7.57 9.94
CA LEU A 53 -10.26 -8.62 9.49
C LEU A 53 -9.52 -9.81 8.87
N HIS A 54 -8.25 -10.02 9.24
CA HIS A 54 -7.38 -11.11 8.75
C HIS A 54 -7.94 -12.52 8.97
N LYS A 55 -8.95 -12.68 9.83
CA LYS A 55 -9.66 -13.94 10.09
C LYS A 55 -10.72 -14.28 9.03
N LEU A 56 -11.15 -13.30 8.23
CA LEU A 56 -12.15 -13.48 7.18
C LEU A 56 -11.46 -13.75 5.85
N ASP A 57 -11.12 -15.02 5.59
CA ASP A 57 -10.32 -15.44 4.43
C ASP A 57 -10.82 -14.89 3.09
N TRP A 58 -12.14 -14.84 2.90
CA TRP A 58 -12.77 -14.34 1.67
C TRP A 58 -12.60 -12.83 1.50
N LEU A 59 -12.61 -12.06 2.59
CA LEU A 59 -12.50 -10.62 2.58
C LEU A 59 -11.04 -10.17 2.39
N VAL A 60 -10.12 -10.88 3.06
CA VAL A 60 -8.69 -10.61 2.95
C VAL A 60 -8.22 -10.86 1.53
N GLY A 61 -8.64 -11.97 0.90
CA GLY A 61 -8.21 -12.31 -0.46
C GLY A 61 -8.55 -11.23 -1.49
N SER A 62 -9.78 -10.71 -1.48
CA SER A 62 -10.20 -9.69 -2.46
C SER A 62 -9.57 -8.32 -2.23
N ASN A 63 -9.48 -7.90 -0.96
CA ASN A 63 -8.91 -6.61 -0.61
C ASN A 63 -7.39 -6.60 -0.85
N LEU A 64 -6.71 -7.71 -0.56
CA LEU A 64 -5.28 -7.86 -0.80
C LEU A 64 -4.96 -7.69 -2.29
N VAL A 65 -5.75 -8.26 -3.21
CA VAL A 65 -5.53 -8.08 -4.66
C VAL A 65 -5.57 -6.60 -5.05
N THR A 66 -6.51 -5.84 -4.50
CA THR A 66 -6.63 -4.39 -4.78
C THR A 66 -5.44 -3.61 -4.28
N VAL A 67 -5.03 -3.88 -3.03
CA VAL A 67 -3.84 -3.29 -2.42
C VAL A 67 -2.61 -3.63 -3.26
N MET A 68 -2.46 -4.89 -3.67
CA MET A 68 -1.32 -5.36 -4.45
C MET A 68 -1.21 -4.66 -5.80
N LEU A 69 -2.33 -4.54 -6.52
CA LEU A 69 -2.35 -3.89 -7.84
C LEU A 69 -2.02 -2.40 -7.74
N TYR A 70 -2.67 -1.67 -6.82
CA TYR A 70 -2.45 -0.23 -6.68
C TYR A 70 -1.03 0.11 -6.19
N SER A 71 -0.49 -0.70 -5.28
CA SER A 71 0.89 -0.51 -4.81
C SER A 71 1.94 -0.96 -5.84
N ALA A 72 1.63 -1.95 -6.68
CA ALA A 72 2.49 -2.35 -7.80
C ALA A 72 2.55 -1.26 -8.88
N THR A 73 1.42 -0.60 -9.20
CA THR A 73 1.42 0.52 -10.15
C THR A 73 2.25 1.70 -9.62
N ALA A 74 2.11 2.04 -8.33
CA ALA A 74 2.94 3.07 -7.70
C ALA A 74 4.44 2.72 -7.74
N CYS A 75 4.78 1.43 -7.57
CA CYS A 75 6.16 0.96 -7.67
C CYS A 75 6.75 1.15 -9.09
N ILE A 76 5.98 0.84 -10.13
CA ILE A 76 6.40 1.06 -11.53
C ILE A 76 6.63 2.54 -11.79
N ASP A 77 5.79 3.40 -11.25
CA ASP A 77 5.96 4.86 -11.39
C ASP A 77 7.17 5.36 -10.61
N SER A 78 7.44 4.85 -9.40
CA SER A 78 8.69 5.14 -8.69
C SER A 78 9.94 4.80 -9.52
N PHE A 79 9.93 3.67 -10.24
CA PHE A 79 11.03 3.33 -11.14
C PHE A 79 11.11 4.25 -12.35
N SER A 80 9.96 4.59 -12.93
CA SER A 80 9.88 5.47 -14.09
C SER A 80 10.40 6.87 -13.76
N ILE A 81 10.06 7.38 -12.58
CA ILE A 81 10.57 8.65 -12.05
C ILE A 81 12.08 8.53 -11.77
N ALA A 82 12.53 7.44 -11.14
CA ALA A 82 13.95 7.22 -10.87
C ALA A 82 14.82 7.10 -12.13
N ALA A 83 14.25 6.58 -13.23
CA ALA A 83 14.92 6.53 -14.52
C ALA A 83 15.07 7.94 -15.11
N LYS A 84 14.00 8.74 -15.10
CA LYS A 84 13.98 10.11 -15.64
C LYS A 84 14.79 11.10 -14.81
N SER A 85 14.83 10.92 -13.49
CA SER A 85 15.52 11.83 -12.56
C SER A 85 17.04 11.91 -12.79
N ARG A 86 17.62 10.99 -13.57
CA ARG A 86 19.03 11.05 -14.00
C ARG A 86 19.27 12.11 -15.07
N GLU A 87 18.25 12.44 -15.86
CA GLU A 87 18.36 13.32 -17.03
C GLU A 87 17.74 14.69 -16.77
N SER A 88 16.73 14.78 -15.89
CA SER A 88 16.01 16.01 -15.61
C SER A 88 16.43 16.63 -14.27
N HIS A 89 16.66 17.95 -14.27
CA HIS A 89 16.81 18.76 -13.05
C HIS A 89 15.47 19.09 -12.36
N PHE A 90 14.35 18.56 -12.85
CA PHE A 90 13.02 18.82 -12.31
C PHE A 90 12.55 17.66 -11.42
N LEU A 91 12.03 18.02 -10.24
CA LEU A 91 11.38 17.08 -9.33
C LEU A 91 9.98 16.74 -9.84
N ASP A 92 9.74 15.47 -10.14
CA ASP A 92 8.40 14.98 -10.42
C ASP A 92 7.60 14.91 -9.09
N PRO A 93 6.50 15.68 -8.93
CA PRO A 93 5.72 15.72 -7.70
C PRO A 93 5.08 14.38 -7.35
N ASP A 94 4.93 13.46 -8.31
CA ASP A 94 4.35 12.14 -8.08
C ASP A 94 5.24 11.24 -7.23
N ILE A 95 6.50 11.62 -6.97
CA ILE A 95 7.43 10.84 -6.13
C ILE A 95 6.98 10.72 -4.67
N PHE A 96 6.33 11.75 -4.12
CA PHE A 96 5.87 11.75 -2.74
C PHE A 96 4.72 10.76 -2.49
N PRO A 97 3.60 10.82 -3.26
CA PRO A 97 2.52 9.87 -3.06
C PRO A 97 2.91 8.44 -3.45
N THR A 98 3.74 8.26 -4.50
CA THR A 98 4.24 6.92 -4.86
C THR A 98 5.08 6.32 -3.74
N LEU A 99 6.01 7.09 -3.15
CA LEU A 99 6.78 6.67 -1.97
C LEU A 99 5.87 6.36 -0.77
N ALA A 100 4.84 7.17 -0.53
CA ALA A 100 3.87 6.93 0.54
C ALA A 100 3.13 5.61 0.36
N ILE A 101 2.67 5.32 -0.87
CA ILE A 101 1.98 4.08 -1.22
C ILE A 101 2.90 2.87 -1.08
N THR A 102 4.10 2.92 -1.65
CA THR A 102 5.02 1.77 -1.63
C THR A 102 5.54 1.49 -0.22
N MET A 103 5.88 2.53 0.55
CA MET A 103 6.43 2.36 1.89
C MET A 103 5.37 1.87 2.87
N SER A 104 4.16 2.45 2.85
CA SER A 104 3.04 1.98 3.68
C SER A 104 2.66 0.53 3.34
N SER A 105 2.60 0.18 2.05
CA SER A 105 2.30 -1.18 1.60
C SER A 105 3.39 -2.18 2.01
N THR A 106 4.67 -1.80 1.93
CA THR A 106 5.77 -2.69 2.35
C THR A 106 5.70 -2.96 3.85
N LEU A 107 5.50 -1.91 4.67
CA LEU A 107 5.38 -2.05 6.12
C LEU A 107 4.16 -2.91 6.51
N ALA A 108 3.02 -2.68 5.85
CA ALA A 108 1.80 -3.44 6.10
C ALA A 108 1.86 -4.89 5.60
N ALA A 109 2.53 -5.15 4.47
CA ALA A 109 2.67 -6.50 3.90
C ALA A 109 3.28 -7.48 4.90
N CYS A 110 4.30 -7.03 5.63
CA CYS A 110 4.92 -7.87 6.64
C CYS A 110 3.98 -8.17 7.81
N PHE A 111 3.26 -7.15 8.31
CA PHE A 111 2.23 -7.35 9.34
C PHE A 111 1.21 -8.41 8.92
N LEU A 112 0.75 -8.34 7.66
CA LEU A 112 -0.19 -9.30 7.09
C LEU A 112 0.42 -10.72 7.05
N LEU A 113 1.67 -10.89 6.66
CA LEU A 113 2.31 -12.21 6.61
C LEU A 113 2.49 -12.85 8.00
N MET A 114 2.77 -12.06 9.03
CA MET A 114 2.97 -12.59 10.38
C MET A 114 1.66 -12.98 11.07
N TRP A 115 0.62 -12.17 10.91
CA TRP A 115 -0.62 -12.34 11.65
C TRP A 115 -1.70 -13.06 10.85
N SER A 116 -1.77 -12.87 9.54
CA SER A 116 -2.79 -13.52 8.72
C SER A 116 -2.56 -15.03 8.64
N SER A 117 -3.45 -15.80 9.28
CA SER A 117 -3.52 -17.24 9.07
C SER A 117 -3.95 -17.59 7.64
N SER A 118 -4.75 -16.70 7.01
CA SER A 118 -5.27 -16.87 5.66
C SER A 118 -4.15 -17.01 4.64
N ILE A 119 -3.21 -16.05 4.66
CA ILE A 119 -2.10 -15.99 3.70
C ILE A 119 -1.11 -17.13 3.95
N ARG A 120 -0.81 -17.45 5.22
CA ARG A 120 0.13 -18.55 5.56
C ARG A 120 -0.38 -19.94 5.18
N ARG A 121 -1.69 -20.16 5.26
CA ARG A 121 -2.33 -21.44 4.89
C ARG A 121 -2.65 -21.54 3.41
N ALA A 122 -2.49 -20.45 2.64
CA ALA A 122 -2.72 -20.45 1.22
C ALA A 122 -1.75 -21.40 0.48
N ASN A 123 -2.09 -21.69 -0.77
CA ASN A 123 -1.27 -22.52 -1.65
C ASN A 123 0.10 -21.89 -1.88
N GLU A 124 1.08 -22.73 -2.24
CA GLU A 124 2.45 -22.28 -2.52
C GLU A 124 2.50 -21.18 -3.57
N SER A 125 1.71 -21.31 -4.65
CA SER A 125 1.60 -20.29 -5.70
C SER A 125 1.12 -18.94 -5.16
N SER A 126 0.13 -18.93 -4.27
CA SER A 126 -0.38 -17.68 -3.67
C SER A 126 0.66 -17.01 -2.79
N ARG A 127 1.42 -17.79 -2.00
CA ARG A 127 2.51 -17.27 -1.17
C ARG A 127 3.66 -16.72 -2.02
N LEU A 128 3.97 -17.38 -3.14
CA LEU A 128 4.97 -16.90 -4.10
C LEU A 128 4.58 -15.56 -4.70
N ILE A 129 3.30 -15.38 -5.11
CA ILE A 129 2.81 -14.11 -5.64
C ILE A 129 2.94 -12.99 -4.59
N VAL A 130 2.58 -13.25 -3.33
CA VAL A 130 2.74 -12.27 -2.24
C VAL A 130 4.22 -11.97 -1.97
N GLY A 131 5.09 -12.98 -2.02
CA GLY A 131 6.53 -12.80 -1.88
C GLY A 131 7.14 -11.93 -2.99
N LEU A 132 6.77 -12.20 -4.25
CA LEU A 132 7.19 -11.39 -5.40
C LEU A 132 6.70 -9.94 -5.28
N TRP A 133 5.48 -9.74 -4.80
CA TRP A 133 4.95 -8.41 -4.54
C TRP A 133 5.75 -7.66 -3.47
N ILE A 134 6.15 -8.31 -2.38
CA ILE A 134 6.99 -7.67 -1.35
C ILE A 134 8.36 -7.29 -1.91
N MET A 135 8.98 -8.16 -2.71
CA MET A 135 10.25 -7.86 -3.38
C MET A 135 10.11 -6.66 -4.32
N LEU A 136 9.02 -6.62 -5.09
CA LEU A 136 8.70 -5.51 -5.97
C LEU A 136 8.51 -4.20 -5.17
N LEU A 137 7.73 -4.21 -4.09
CA LEU A 137 7.51 -3.03 -3.25
C LEU A 137 8.79 -2.54 -2.56
N THR A 138 9.64 -3.47 -2.13
CA THR A 138 10.95 -3.15 -1.55
C THR A 138 11.81 -2.39 -2.54
N ALA A 139 11.90 -2.90 -3.77
CA ALA A 139 12.70 -2.28 -4.82
C ALA A 139 12.15 -0.89 -5.22
N GLY A 140 10.82 -0.75 -5.32
CA GLY A 140 10.17 0.55 -5.59
C GLY A 140 10.33 1.56 -4.45
N THR A 141 10.24 1.11 -3.20
CA THR A 141 10.45 1.97 -2.02
C THR A 141 11.90 2.46 -1.97
N LEU A 142 12.87 1.60 -2.27
CA LEU A 142 14.28 1.98 -2.36
C LEU A 142 14.52 3.00 -3.47
N ALA A 143 13.97 2.77 -4.68
CA ALA A 143 14.06 3.71 -5.78
C ALA A 143 13.46 5.07 -5.42
N GLY A 144 12.25 5.08 -4.87
CA GLY A 144 11.56 6.31 -4.46
C GLY A 144 12.32 7.08 -3.38
N PHE A 145 12.87 6.38 -2.39
CA PHE A 145 13.66 6.98 -1.32
C PHE A 145 14.96 7.63 -1.84
N ILE A 146 15.67 6.96 -2.77
CA ILE A 146 16.90 7.51 -3.37
C ILE A 146 16.58 8.78 -4.16
N VAL A 147 15.53 8.78 -4.97
CA VAL A 147 15.10 9.96 -5.74
C VAL A 147 14.70 11.09 -4.79
N CYS A 148 13.86 10.80 -3.80
CA CYS A 148 13.44 11.80 -2.81
C CYS A 148 14.63 12.40 -2.06
N GLY A 149 15.62 11.58 -1.67
CA GLY A 149 16.82 12.05 -0.97
C GLY A 149 17.75 12.89 -1.85
N THR A 150 17.85 12.60 -3.14
CA THR A 150 18.77 13.31 -4.06
C THR A 150 18.17 14.60 -4.62
N GLN A 151 16.87 14.60 -4.95
CA GLN A 151 16.23 15.71 -5.65
C GLN A 151 15.76 16.84 -4.72
N VAL A 152 15.55 16.58 -3.42
CA VAL A 152 15.23 17.64 -2.44
C VAL A 152 16.32 18.71 -2.37
N HIS A 153 17.57 18.35 -2.68
CA HIS A 153 18.70 19.27 -2.69
C HIS A 153 18.82 20.12 -3.97
N ILE A 154 18.12 19.78 -5.05
CA ILE A 154 18.30 20.42 -6.37
C ILE A 154 17.32 21.60 -6.56
N VAL A 155 16.18 21.58 -5.86
CA VAL A 155 15.13 22.63 -5.96
C VAL A 155 15.54 23.96 -5.30
N GLU A 156 16.71 24.00 -4.65
CA GLU A 156 17.26 25.23 -4.04
C GLU A 156 17.81 26.22 -5.10
N ASP A 157 17.94 25.81 -6.36
CA ASP A 157 18.40 26.69 -7.45
C ASP A 157 17.23 27.44 -8.12
N ARG A 158 17.06 28.69 -7.71
CA ARG A 158 15.94 29.61 -8.01
C ARG A 158 15.85 29.97 -9.50
N THR A 159 15.26 29.11 -10.32
CA THR A 159 14.91 29.47 -11.70
C THR A 159 13.43 29.82 -11.79
N ALA A 160 13.17 31.10 -12.07
CA ALA A 160 11.84 31.61 -12.36
C ALA A 160 11.20 30.82 -13.50
N CYS A 161 9.91 30.55 -13.38
CA CYS A 161 9.16 29.78 -14.37
C CYS A 161 9.24 30.47 -15.74
N PRO A 162 9.57 29.74 -16.83
CA PRO A 162 9.62 30.36 -18.15
C PRO A 162 8.24 30.94 -18.49
N ALA A 163 8.21 32.27 -18.68
CA ALA A 163 7.01 33.00 -19.05
C ALA A 163 6.54 32.50 -20.43
N GLY A 164 5.40 31.82 -20.49
CA GLY A 164 4.81 31.34 -21.74
C GLY A 164 4.10 29.99 -21.70
N ILE A 165 4.22 29.22 -20.62
CA ILE A 165 3.52 27.94 -20.49
C ILE A 165 2.16 28.18 -19.85
N SER A 166 1.08 28.08 -20.63
CA SER A 166 -0.32 28.23 -20.19
C SER A 166 -0.87 27.04 -19.39
N LEU A 167 0.01 26.21 -18.81
CA LEU A 167 -0.41 25.19 -17.86
C LEU A 167 -0.74 25.91 -16.55
N ARG A 168 -1.78 25.44 -15.86
CA ARG A 168 -2.22 25.99 -14.58
C ARG A 168 -1.19 25.60 -13.51
N VAL A 169 -0.01 26.20 -13.58
CA VAL A 169 1.07 25.97 -12.62
C VAL A 169 0.63 26.57 -11.30
N GLN A 170 0.40 25.71 -10.32
CA GLN A 170 -0.01 26.16 -9.00
C GLN A 170 1.24 26.56 -8.25
N GLN A 171 1.32 27.82 -7.84
CA GLN A 171 2.35 28.28 -6.93
C GLN A 171 2.23 27.53 -5.62
N GLN A 172 3.22 26.70 -5.30
CA GLN A 172 3.26 25.91 -4.07
C GLN A 172 4.17 26.59 -3.06
N PRO A 173 3.76 26.70 -1.78
CA PRO A 173 4.64 27.23 -0.74
C PRO A 173 5.87 26.32 -0.57
N TYR A 174 7.02 26.96 -0.37
CA TYR A 174 8.34 26.35 -0.22
C TYR A 174 8.36 25.13 0.71
N TRP A 175 8.91 24.01 0.24
CA TRP A 175 8.95 22.72 0.94
C TRP A 175 9.94 22.67 2.11
N GLY A 176 10.81 23.67 2.26
CA GLY A 176 11.97 23.60 3.15
C GLY A 176 11.67 23.58 4.66
N SER A 177 10.50 24.07 5.10
CA SER A 177 10.23 24.19 6.55
C SER A 177 9.87 22.87 7.24
N TYR A 178 9.61 21.79 6.50
CA TYR A 178 9.26 20.46 7.03
C TYR A 178 10.37 19.42 6.84
N SER A 179 11.54 19.82 6.35
CA SER A 179 12.56 18.91 5.81
C SER A 179 13.20 17.99 6.86
N GLU A 180 13.48 18.48 8.09
CA GLU A 180 14.21 17.69 9.08
C GLU A 180 13.38 16.58 9.71
N SER A 181 12.18 16.90 10.22
CA SER A 181 11.29 15.89 10.81
C SER A 181 10.86 14.86 9.77
N PHE A 182 10.61 15.30 8.54
CA PHE A 182 10.30 14.44 7.42
C PHE A 182 11.47 13.51 7.06
N SER A 183 12.68 14.07 6.91
CA SER A 183 13.89 13.29 6.63
C SER A 183 14.18 12.26 7.72
N LEU A 184 14.02 12.65 8.99
CA LEU A 184 14.19 11.75 10.13
C LEU A 184 13.14 10.62 10.12
N ALA A 185 11.87 10.96 9.85
CA ALA A 185 10.79 9.99 9.75
C ALA A 185 11.02 8.98 8.62
N LEU A 186 11.48 9.44 7.45
CA LEU A 186 11.82 8.55 6.34
C LEU A 186 13.04 7.67 6.67
N LYS A 187 14.12 8.25 7.22
CA LYS A 187 15.34 7.50 7.60
C LYS A 187 15.06 6.42 8.64
N THR A 188 14.28 6.73 9.68
CA THR A 188 13.89 5.77 10.71
C THR A 188 13.04 4.64 10.14
N SER A 189 12.10 4.97 9.23
CA SER A 189 11.26 3.97 8.56
C SER A 189 12.07 3.05 7.64
N MET A 190 13.04 3.61 6.91
CA MET A 190 13.96 2.84 6.06
C MET A 190 14.90 1.95 6.88
N ALA A 191 15.32 2.37 8.08
CA ALA A 191 16.15 1.54 8.96
C ALA A 191 15.42 0.28 9.46
N ILE A 192 14.09 0.35 9.63
CA ILE A 192 13.25 -0.77 10.07
C ILE A 192 12.91 -1.72 8.90
N LEU A 193 12.95 -1.22 7.67
CA LEU A 193 12.52 -1.95 6.47
C LEU A 193 13.24 -3.29 6.26
N PRO A 194 14.58 -3.42 6.35
CA PRO A 194 15.27 -4.68 6.11
C PRO A 194 14.88 -5.77 7.12
N LEU A 195 14.76 -5.42 8.40
CA LEU A 195 14.31 -6.35 9.44
C LEU A 195 12.90 -6.84 9.15
N ASN A 196 12.04 -5.94 8.70
CA ASN A 196 10.67 -6.26 8.35
C ASN A 196 10.59 -7.20 7.14
N ILE A 197 11.42 -6.95 6.11
CA ILE A 197 11.50 -7.78 4.90
C ILE A 197 12.03 -9.18 5.24
N ILE A 198 13.11 -9.28 5.99
CA ILE A 198 13.68 -10.57 6.39
C ILE A 198 12.64 -11.40 7.13
N MET A 199 11.94 -10.78 8.09
CA MET A 199 10.88 -11.43 8.85
C MET A 199 9.68 -11.83 7.97
N GLY A 200 9.26 -10.96 7.05
CA GLY A 200 8.20 -11.23 6.09
C GLY A 200 8.54 -12.39 5.15
N LEU A 201 9.72 -12.36 4.51
CA LEU A 201 10.19 -13.42 3.62
C LEU A 201 10.35 -14.75 4.35
N THR A 202 10.87 -14.72 5.58
CA THR A 202 10.94 -15.91 6.43
C THR A 202 9.53 -16.49 6.66
N CYS A 203 8.55 -15.64 7.00
CA CYS A 203 7.16 -16.09 7.16
C CYS A 203 6.50 -16.55 5.85
N ALA A 204 6.92 -16.02 4.70
CA ALA A 204 6.40 -16.46 3.40
C ALA A 204 6.91 -17.85 3.01
N VAL A 205 8.18 -18.14 3.31
CA VAL A 205 8.83 -19.43 3.04
C VAL A 205 8.34 -20.51 4.03
N TYR A 206 8.26 -20.19 5.33
CA TYR A 206 7.85 -21.14 6.35
C TYR A 206 6.33 -21.21 6.51
N LYS A 207 5.76 -22.41 6.32
CA LYS A 207 4.31 -22.67 6.51
C LYS A 207 3.86 -22.52 7.96
N GLU A 208 4.80 -22.66 8.90
CA GLU A 208 4.54 -22.60 10.33
C GLU A 208 4.85 -21.19 10.86
N GLY A 209 3.99 -20.67 11.74
CA GLY A 209 4.21 -19.36 12.35
C GLY A 209 5.49 -19.33 13.19
N PRO A 210 6.02 -18.13 13.51
CA PRO A 210 7.32 -17.96 14.17
C PRO A 210 7.43 -18.75 15.48
N LEU A 211 6.32 -18.82 16.24
CA LEU A 211 6.22 -19.60 17.48
C LEU A 211 6.42 -21.11 17.30
N LYS A 212 5.93 -21.69 16.19
CA LYS A 212 6.08 -23.11 15.90
C LYS A 212 7.46 -23.44 15.35
N LEU A 213 8.07 -22.52 14.59
CA LEU A 213 9.43 -22.65 14.11
C LEU A 213 10.44 -22.70 15.28
N THR A 214 10.27 -21.85 16.30
CA THR A 214 11.10 -21.90 17.52
C THR A 214 10.92 -23.19 18.33
N GLN A 215 9.71 -23.76 18.36
CA GLN A 215 9.46 -25.02 19.06
C GLN A 215 10.16 -26.22 18.39
N ARG A 216 10.42 -26.15 17.09
CA ARG A 216 11.02 -27.26 16.33
C ARG A 216 12.55 -27.26 16.37
N LEU A 217 13.17 -26.10 16.55
CA LEU A 217 14.63 -25.94 16.60
C LEU A 217 15.25 -26.18 17.99
N SER A 218 14.45 -26.24 19.06
CA SER A 218 14.95 -26.44 20.42
C SER A 218 14.59 -27.83 20.96
N ALA A 219 15.60 -28.65 21.29
CA ALA A 219 15.45 -30.02 21.77
C ALA A 219 15.06 -30.14 23.25
N SER A 220 15.03 -29.04 24.01
CA SER A 220 14.79 -29.05 25.47
C SER A 220 13.53 -28.27 25.88
N LYS A 221 12.55 -28.98 26.46
CA LYS A 221 11.21 -28.46 26.82
C LYS A 221 11.21 -27.24 27.75
N ILE A 222 12.22 -27.10 28.62
CA ILE A 222 12.35 -25.96 29.56
C ILE A 222 12.88 -24.72 28.83
N TYR A 223 13.85 -24.90 27.91
CA TYR A 223 14.38 -23.79 27.10
C TYR A 223 13.33 -23.26 26.12
N ILE A 224 12.41 -24.12 25.64
CA ILE A 224 11.28 -23.75 24.77
C ILE A 224 10.33 -22.73 25.42
N TRP A 225 10.04 -22.84 26.72
CA TRP A 225 9.12 -21.91 27.39
C TRP A 225 9.73 -20.52 27.60
N CYS A 226 10.98 -20.45 28.06
CA CYS A 226 11.68 -19.17 28.23
C CYS A 226 12.05 -18.53 26.88
N SER A 227 12.58 -19.29 25.93
CA SER A 227 12.92 -18.75 24.59
C SER A 227 11.70 -18.38 23.77
N GLY A 228 10.59 -19.14 23.89
CA GLY A 228 9.33 -18.82 23.20
C GLY A 228 8.73 -17.49 23.64
N GLY A 229 8.76 -17.19 24.96
CA GLY A 229 8.31 -15.91 25.49
C GLY A 229 9.17 -14.74 25.01
N VAL A 230 10.50 -14.90 25.03
CA VAL A 230 11.44 -13.86 24.56
C VAL A 230 11.29 -13.61 23.07
N VAL A 231 11.25 -14.66 22.24
CA VAL A 231 11.07 -14.51 20.78
C VAL A 231 9.72 -13.88 20.46
N PHE A 232 8.65 -14.29 21.16
CA PHE A 232 7.34 -13.66 21.00
C PHE A 232 7.36 -12.18 21.37
N ALA A 233 8.00 -11.82 22.50
CA ALA A 233 8.14 -10.43 22.91
C ALA A 233 8.95 -9.60 21.90
N ILE A 234 10.04 -10.14 21.36
CA ILE A 234 10.84 -9.48 20.32
C ILE A 234 10.02 -9.28 19.04
N VAL A 235 9.32 -10.32 18.56
CA VAL A 235 8.47 -10.23 17.36
C VAL A 235 7.36 -9.20 17.57
N LEU A 236 6.72 -9.22 18.74
CA LEU A 236 5.68 -8.25 19.09
C LEU A 236 6.23 -6.82 19.15
N ALA A 237 7.38 -6.61 19.79
CA ALA A 237 8.03 -5.30 19.85
C ALA A 237 8.39 -4.79 18.45
N LEU A 238 8.93 -5.65 17.58
CA LEU A 238 9.19 -5.33 16.17
C LEU A 238 7.89 -4.97 15.44
N GLN A 239 6.77 -5.64 15.72
CA GLN A 239 5.48 -5.28 15.12
C GLN A 239 4.94 -3.93 15.59
N VAL A 240 5.08 -3.63 16.88
CA VAL A 240 4.71 -2.31 17.41
C VAL A 240 5.56 -1.24 16.76
N LEU A 241 6.86 -1.46 16.61
CA LEU A 241 7.77 -0.54 15.91
C LEU A 241 7.39 -0.36 14.43
N VAL A 242 7.02 -1.44 13.73
CA VAL A 242 6.54 -1.38 12.34
C VAL A 242 5.23 -0.61 12.23
N LEU A 243 4.29 -0.79 13.16
CA LEU A 243 3.03 -0.06 13.18
C LEU A 243 3.23 1.42 13.47
N LEU A 244 4.12 1.75 14.42
CA LEU A 244 4.52 3.12 14.72
C LEU A 244 5.20 3.76 13.51
N ALA A 245 6.09 3.03 12.83
CA ALA A 245 6.71 3.49 11.58
C ALA A 245 5.65 3.72 10.50
N LEU A 246 4.69 2.81 10.32
CA LEU A 246 3.60 2.97 9.36
C LEU A 246 2.75 4.22 9.65
N LEU A 247 2.37 4.43 10.92
CA LEU A 247 1.64 5.61 11.34
C LEU A 247 2.46 6.88 11.07
N ASN A 248 3.74 6.88 11.47
CA ASN A 248 4.65 7.99 11.24
C ASN A 248 4.79 8.33 9.75
N VAL A 249 4.93 7.31 8.89
CA VAL A 249 5.00 7.44 7.44
C VAL A 249 3.73 8.07 6.89
N ILE A 250 2.56 7.54 7.27
CA ILE A 250 1.28 8.07 6.81
C ILE A 250 1.11 9.52 7.28
N THR A 251 1.36 9.82 8.55
CA THR A 251 1.19 11.18 9.09
C THR A 251 2.18 12.17 8.50
N CYS A 252 3.44 11.77 8.30
CA CYS A 252 4.46 12.65 7.74
C CYS A 252 4.25 12.89 6.24
N LEU A 253 3.97 11.85 5.45
CA LEU A 253 3.77 12.00 4.01
C LEU A 253 2.44 12.69 3.69
N GLU A 254 1.34 12.31 4.35
CA GLU A 254 0.07 13.02 4.17
C GLU A 254 0.17 14.44 4.74
N GLY A 255 0.83 14.64 5.89
CA GLY A 255 1.09 15.99 6.41
C GLY A 255 1.90 16.86 5.45
N HIS A 256 2.78 16.25 4.64
CA HIS A 256 3.54 16.96 3.61
C HIS A 256 2.68 17.28 2.37
N MET A 257 1.79 16.36 1.98
CA MET A 257 0.89 16.53 0.82
C MET A 257 -0.33 17.42 1.13
N LEU A 258 -0.70 17.56 2.40
CA LEU A 258 -1.78 18.43 2.86
C LEU A 258 -1.25 19.85 3.14
N SER A 259 -2.01 20.86 2.73
CA SER A 259 -1.74 22.26 3.06
C SER A 259 -1.94 22.54 4.55
N ILE A 260 -1.43 23.68 5.04
CA ILE A 260 -1.64 24.19 6.41
C ILE A 260 -3.14 24.28 6.73
N HIS A 261 -3.99 24.45 5.71
CA HIS A 261 -5.44 24.48 5.82
C HIS A 261 -6.14 23.11 5.64
N GLY A 262 -5.39 22.01 5.57
CA GLY A 262 -5.92 20.65 5.38
C GLY A 262 -6.40 20.34 3.95
N TRP A 263 -6.22 21.26 3.00
CA TRP A 263 -6.55 21.03 1.59
C TRP A 263 -5.39 20.37 0.85
N PRO A 264 -5.64 19.37 -0.01
CA PRO A 264 -4.58 18.74 -0.80
C PRO A 264 -3.91 19.78 -1.70
N ARG A 265 -2.59 19.91 -1.57
CA ARG A 265 -1.79 20.86 -2.35
C ARG A 265 -1.63 20.35 -3.77
N GLY A 266 -2.04 21.13 -4.78
CA GLY A 266 -1.70 20.79 -6.16
C GLY A 266 -2.41 19.56 -6.71
N GLU A 267 -3.35 18.99 -5.97
CA GLU A 267 -4.19 17.92 -6.51
C GLU A 267 -5.22 18.57 -7.41
N CYS A 268 -5.14 18.23 -8.69
CA CYS A 268 -6.18 18.59 -9.62
C CYS A 268 -7.51 18.13 -9.03
N MET A 269 -8.51 19.02 -8.94
CA MET A 269 -9.94 18.66 -8.82
C MET A 269 -10.42 17.84 -10.04
N ALA A 270 -9.50 17.20 -10.78
CA ALA A 270 -9.75 16.32 -11.90
C ALA A 270 -10.46 15.08 -11.36
N LYS A 271 -11.78 15.20 -11.28
CA LYS A 271 -12.71 14.16 -10.84
C LYS A 271 -12.47 12.84 -11.58
N VAL A 272 -11.98 12.86 -12.82
CA VAL A 272 -11.95 11.68 -13.70
C VAL A 272 -10.90 10.63 -13.28
N GLY A 273 -9.71 11.03 -12.84
CA GLY A 273 -8.61 10.08 -12.55
C GLY A 273 -8.82 9.23 -11.30
N GLN A 274 -9.69 9.66 -10.37
CA GLN A 274 -9.89 9.00 -9.08
C GLN A 274 -10.89 7.84 -9.14
N TRP A 275 -11.81 7.84 -10.11
CA TRP A 275 -12.88 6.83 -10.18
C TRP A 275 -12.37 5.43 -10.50
N GLY A 276 -11.25 5.29 -11.22
CA GLY A 276 -10.70 3.99 -11.58
C GLY A 276 -10.37 3.14 -10.34
N ALA A 277 -9.70 3.73 -9.35
CA ALA A 277 -9.35 3.05 -8.10
C ALA A 277 -10.59 2.70 -7.26
N ILE A 278 -11.56 3.63 -7.18
CA ILE A 278 -12.81 3.42 -6.43
C ILE A 278 -13.63 2.29 -7.07
N ALA A 279 -13.80 2.33 -8.39
CA ALA A 279 -14.52 1.32 -9.14
C ALA A 279 -13.86 -0.05 -8.98
N HIS A 280 -12.54 -0.12 -9.15
CA HIS A 280 -11.78 -1.35 -8.96
C HIS A 280 -11.94 -1.93 -7.54
N ALA A 281 -11.75 -1.11 -6.49
CA ALA A 281 -11.92 -1.55 -5.11
C ALA A 281 -13.36 -1.98 -4.79
N SER A 282 -14.35 -1.28 -5.35
CA SER A 282 -15.76 -1.63 -5.16
C SER A 282 -16.10 -2.97 -5.80
N LEU A 283 -15.58 -3.23 -7.01
CA LEU A 283 -15.78 -4.49 -7.73
C LEU A 283 -15.11 -5.65 -7.01
N THR A 284 -13.87 -5.49 -6.55
CA THR A 284 -13.15 -6.54 -5.83
C THR A 284 -13.79 -6.83 -4.48
N PHE A 285 -14.17 -5.79 -3.72
CA PHE A 285 -14.90 -5.95 -2.46
C PHE A 285 -16.24 -6.67 -2.67
N GLY A 286 -17.02 -6.25 -3.69
CA GLY A 286 -18.28 -6.88 -4.05
C GLY A 286 -18.11 -8.36 -4.44
N ALA A 287 -17.09 -8.68 -5.24
CA ALA A 287 -16.76 -10.06 -5.60
C ALA A 287 -16.39 -10.89 -4.35
N GLY A 288 -15.59 -10.34 -3.44
CA GLY A 288 -15.24 -10.97 -2.17
C GLY A 288 -16.47 -11.25 -1.31
N ALA A 289 -17.38 -10.29 -1.20
CA ALA A 289 -18.62 -10.44 -0.44
C ALA A 289 -19.55 -11.52 -1.01
N ILE A 290 -19.68 -11.60 -2.35
CA ILE A 290 -20.46 -12.65 -3.02
C ILE A 290 -19.89 -14.04 -2.71
N VAL A 291 -18.57 -14.21 -2.83
CA VAL A 291 -17.90 -15.48 -2.50
C VAL A 291 -18.05 -15.84 -1.03
N GLY A 292 -17.93 -14.85 -0.14
CA GLY A 292 -18.15 -15.03 1.30
C GLY A 292 -19.57 -15.48 1.63
N LEU A 293 -20.57 -14.83 1.03
CA LEU A 293 -21.99 -15.17 1.22
C LEU A 293 -22.30 -16.58 0.68
N TYR A 294 -21.73 -16.93 -0.47
CA TYR A 294 -21.88 -18.27 -1.05
C TYR A 294 -21.33 -19.35 -0.10
N ARG A 295 -20.11 -19.16 0.43
CA ARG A 295 -19.50 -20.10 1.39
C ARG A 295 -20.33 -20.23 2.66
N TRP A 296 -20.71 -19.11 3.27
CA TRP A 296 -21.51 -19.09 4.49
C TRP A 296 -22.87 -19.80 4.31
N ARG A 297 -23.53 -19.58 3.17
CA ARG A 297 -24.78 -20.26 2.83
C ARG A 297 -24.60 -21.77 2.72
N ASN A 298 -23.48 -22.21 2.14
CA ASN A 298 -23.18 -23.62 1.94
C ASN A 298 -22.88 -24.32 3.28
N GLU A 299 -22.17 -23.64 4.19
CA GLU A 299 -21.93 -24.12 5.56
C GLU A 299 -23.24 -24.27 6.35
N ARG A 300 -24.14 -23.27 6.28
CA ARG A 300 -25.45 -23.33 6.96
C ARG A 300 -26.38 -24.42 6.45
N ARG A 301 -26.24 -24.83 5.19
CA ARG A 301 -27.04 -25.91 4.61
C ARG A 301 -26.52 -27.31 4.96
N GLY A 302 -25.65 -27.43 5.97
CA GLY A 302 -25.07 -28.70 6.40
C GLY A 302 -24.09 -29.26 5.39
N GLY A 303 -23.31 -28.36 4.75
CA GLY A 303 -22.34 -28.61 3.68
C GLY A 303 -22.00 -30.08 3.44
N PHE A 304 -22.64 -30.66 2.42
CA PHE A 304 -22.22 -31.85 1.70
C PHE A 304 -20.73 -31.64 1.36
N SER A 305 -19.85 -32.33 2.08
CA SER A 305 -18.42 -32.08 1.98
C SER A 305 -17.98 -32.26 0.53
N THR A 306 -17.38 -31.25 -0.09
CA THR A 306 -16.76 -31.38 -1.41
C THR A 306 -15.64 -32.42 -1.41
N THR A 307 -15.09 -32.79 -0.24
CA THR A 307 -14.23 -33.97 -0.12
C THR A 307 -14.99 -35.26 -0.39
N SER A 308 -16.28 -35.37 -0.05
CA SER A 308 -17.09 -36.55 -0.38
C SER A 308 -17.35 -36.67 -1.88
N LEU A 309 -17.55 -35.56 -2.61
CA LEU A 309 -17.74 -35.60 -4.07
C LEU A 309 -16.44 -35.84 -4.84
N LEU A 310 -15.31 -35.28 -4.41
CA LEU A 310 -14.00 -35.59 -5.01
C LEU A 310 -13.52 -36.99 -4.64
N GLN A 311 -13.84 -37.48 -3.44
CA GLN A 311 -13.57 -38.86 -3.04
C GLN A 311 -14.51 -39.83 -3.78
N LYS A 312 -15.77 -39.46 -4.02
CA LYS A 312 -16.71 -40.26 -4.83
C LYS A 312 -16.33 -40.28 -6.32
N ALA A 313 -15.86 -39.15 -6.87
CA ALA A 313 -15.35 -39.08 -8.24
C ALA A 313 -13.99 -39.79 -8.42
N SER A 314 -13.12 -39.76 -7.40
CA SER A 314 -11.85 -40.51 -7.37
C SER A 314 -12.05 -42.02 -7.21
N VAL A 315 -13.08 -42.44 -6.47
CA VAL A 315 -13.48 -43.85 -6.37
C VAL A 315 -14.12 -44.33 -7.67
N GLU A 316 -15.00 -43.55 -8.31
CA GLU A 316 -15.59 -43.92 -9.61
C GLU A 316 -14.54 -44.02 -10.73
N THR A 317 -13.56 -43.11 -10.80
CA THR A 317 -12.46 -43.24 -11.79
C THR A 317 -11.51 -44.42 -11.53
N ARG A 318 -11.45 -44.93 -10.29
CA ARG A 318 -10.66 -46.11 -9.95
C ARG A 318 -11.41 -47.42 -10.26
N VAL A 319 -12.75 -47.43 -10.17
CA VAL A 319 -13.59 -48.58 -10.55
C VAL A 319 -13.64 -48.77 -12.07
N VAL A 320 -13.73 -47.69 -12.86
CA VAL A 320 -13.74 -47.78 -14.34
C VAL A 320 -12.40 -48.28 -14.90
N ARG A 321 -11.29 -48.11 -14.18
CA ARG A 321 -9.96 -48.61 -14.60
C ARG A 321 -9.73 -50.09 -14.30
N MET A 322 -10.55 -50.71 -13.45
CA MET A 322 -10.45 -52.15 -13.13
C MET A 322 -11.35 -53.03 -14.01
N SER A 323 -12.37 -52.48 -14.66
CA SER A 323 -13.26 -53.23 -15.57
C SER A 323 -12.76 -53.31 -17.02
N SER A 324 -11.59 -52.76 -17.34
CA SER A 324 -10.97 -52.85 -18.69
C SER A 324 -9.79 -53.82 -18.74
N PHE A 325 -9.69 -54.75 -17.79
CA PHE A 325 -8.58 -55.72 -17.66
C PHE A 325 -9.04 -57.17 -17.49
N VAL A 326 -10.25 -57.49 -17.95
CA VAL A 326 -10.75 -58.87 -18.12
C VAL A 326 -11.32 -59.00 -19.53
#